data_AF-V7FNL2-F1
#
_entry.id   AF-V7FNL2-F1
#
_cell.length_a   1.000
_cell.length_b   1.000
_cell.length_c   1.000
_cell.angle_alpha   90.00
_cell.angle_beta   90.00
_cell.angle_gamma   90.00
#
_symmetry.space_group_name_H-M   'P 1'
#
loop_
_entity.id
_entity.type
_entity.pdbx_description
1 polymer ?
#
loop_
_entity_poly.entity_id
_entity_poly.type
_entity_poly.pdbx_seq_one_letter_code
_entity_poly.pdbx_strand_id
1 'polypeptide(L)'
;MAGRTGKSGFDEDPQAQFDAGARKTRLRVPAKRERVKLGEGGRFVIPAAMREEMGVKPGEDMILHVENGELRVRSWLQNLRRVQAELSALKQPGESVVDEFLKERREEQRRSDKRLDRLHAEGTTGKRVK
;
A
#
# COMPACT_ATOMS: atom_id res chain seq x y z
N MET A 1 -46.11 38.44 40.09
CA MET A 1 -44.96 38.04 40.92
C MET A 1 -44.64 36.58 40.61
N ALA A 2 -43.38 36.32 40.21
CA ALA A 2 -42.72 35.03 39.98
C ALA A 2 -43.34 34.13 38.88
N GLY A 3 -42.65 33.77 37.80
CA GLY A 3 -41.24 33.41 37.65
C GLY A 3 -41.17 31.93 37.31
N ARG A 4 -41.11 31.58 36.02
CA ARG A 4 -40.76 30.22 35.57
C ARG A 4 -39.72 30.33 34.46
N THR A 5 -38.55 29.80 34.78
CA THR A 5 -37.33 29.77 34.00
C THR A 5 -37.47 28.86 32.79
N GLY A 6 -37.43 29.43 31.59
CA GLY A 6 -37.17 28.68 30.35
C GLY A 6 -35.66 28.62 30.14
N LYS A 7 -35.07 27.43 30.32
CA LYS A 7 -33.66 27.16 29.99
C LYS A 7 -33.42 27.46 28.50
N SER A 8 -32.33 28.17 28.20
CA SER A 8 -31.85 28.44 26.85
C SER A 8 -31.62 27.13 26.11
N GLY A 9 -32.46 26.87 25.11
CA GLY A 9 -32.22 25.84 24.11
C GLY A 9 -31.16 26.35 23.16
N PHE A 10 -29.97 25.75 23.25
CA PHE A 10 -28.99 25.56 22.18
C PHE A 10 -29.11 26.55 21.01
N ASP A 11 -28.38 27.66 21.08
CA ASP A 11 -28.18 28.54 19.92
C ASP A 11 -27.34 27.77 18.88
N GLU A 12 -28.01 27.17 17.88
CA GLU A 12 -27.33 26.61 16.71
C GLU A 12 -26.89 27.77 15.83
N ASP A 13 -25.63 28.17 15.96
CA ASP A 13 -24.99 28.94 14.91
C ASP A 13 -25.17 28.21 13.57
N PRO A 14 -25.65 28.87 12.51
CA PRO A 14 -25.90 28.22 11.23
C PRO A 14 -24.61 27.57 10.75
N GLN A 15 -24.64 26.25 10.65
CA GLN A 15 -23.48 25.47 10.25
C GLN A 15 -23.00 25.97 8.89
N ALA A 16 -21.75 26.45 8.84
CA ALA A 16 -21.14 26.96 7.62
C ALA A 16 -21.33 25.92 6.50
N GLN A 17 -21.84 26.37 5.35
CA GLN A 17 -22.23 25.51 4.24
C GLN A 17 -21.11 24.52 3.90
N PHE A 18 -21.43 23.24 3.95
CA PHE A 18 -20.50 22.17 3.60
C PHE A 18 -20.21 22.21 2.10
N ASP A 19 -19.09 22.84 1.73
CA ASP A 19 -18.59 22.82 0.35
C ASP A 19 -17.89 21.48 0.05
N ALA A 20 -18.62 20.58 -0.61
CA ALA A 20 -18.11 19.28 -1.06
C ALA A 20 -17.03 19.41 -2.17
N GLY A 21 -16.98 20.55 -2.88
CA GLY A 21 -15.98 20.87 -3.90
C GLY A 21 -14.60 21.15 -3.31
N ALA A 22 -14.54 21.76 -2.12
CA ALA A 22 -13.30 22.07 -1.41
C ALA A 22 -12.47 20.82 -1.05
N ARG A 23 -13.08 19.63 -0.99
CA ARG A 23 -12.35 18.36 -0.75
C ARG A 23 -11.67 17.80 -2.00
N LYS A 24 -12.22 18.00 -3.20
CA LYS A 24 -11.59 17.48 -4.43
C LYS A 24 -10.30 18.22 -4.77
N THR A 25 -10.16 19.46 -4.30
CA THR A 25 -8.97 20.29 -4.47
C THR A 25 -7.97 20.16 -3.33
N ARG A 26 -8.18 19.23 -2.36
CA ARG A 26 -7.25 19.09 -1.23
C ARG A 26 -5.87 18.61 -1.68
N LEU A 27 -5.04 19.62 -1.95
CA LEU A 27 -3.60 19.69 -1.80
C LEU A 27 -2.78 18.68 -2.63
N ARG A 28 -2.59 18.99 -3.92
CA ARG A 28 -1.23 18.89 -4.44
C ARG A 28 -0.43 20.02 -3.78
N VAL A 29 0.15 19.76 -2.61
CA VAL A 29 1.18 20.66 -2.06
C VAL A 29 2.20 20.86 -3.19
N PRO A 30 2.53 22.10 -3.59
CA PRO A 30 3.53 22.30 -4.62
C PRO A 30 4.81 21.60 -4.17
N ALA A 31 5.34 20.73 -5.04
CA ALA A 31 6.52 19.93 -4.71
C ALA A 31 7.61 20.87 -4.20
N LYS A 32 8.11 20.64 -2.98
CA LYS A 32 9.18 21.44 -2.39
C LYS A 32 10.42 21.33 -3.28
N ARG A 33 11.02 22.46 -3.65
CA ARG A 33 12.20 22.53 -4.51
C ARG A 33 13.34 23.17 -3.74
N GLU A 34 14.47 22.49 -3.67
CA GLU A 34 15.72 23.04 -3.16
C GLU A 34 16.83 22.77 -4.17
N ARG A 35 17.71 23.75 -4.36
CA ARG A 35 18.85 23.63 -5.25
C ARG A 35 20.00 22.98 -4.48
N VAL A 36 20.41 21.80 -4.90
CA VAL A 36 21.57 21.09 -4.34
C VAL A 36 22.67 21.05 -5.39
N LYS A 37 23.93 21.16 -4.97
CA LYS A 37 25.08 20.92 -5.86
C LYS A 37 25.36 19.43 -5.93
N LEU A 38 25.64 18.93 -7.13
CA LEU A 38 26.15 17.58 -7.32
C LEU A 38 27.63 17.57 -6.92
N GLY A 39 27.98 16.74 -5.95
CA GLY A 39 29.36 16.54 -5.53
C GLY A 39 30.15 15.64 -6.49
N GLU A 40 31.42 15.49 -6.20
CA GLU A 40 32.31 14.58 -6.94
C GLU A 40 31.78 13.13 -6.87
N GLY A 41 31.78 12.45 -8.01
CA GLY A 41 31.24 11.08 -8.13
C GLY A 41 29.71 10.99 -8.17
N GLY A 42 28.98 12.08 -8.44
CA GLY A 42 27.54 12.05 -8.67
C GLY A 42 26.69 11.94 -7.40
N ARG A 43 27.26 12.26 -6.24
CA ARG A 43 26.57 12.20 -4.95
C ARG A 43 25.93 13.55 -4.63
N PHE A 44 24.74 13.52 -4.05
CA PHE A 44 24.11 14.69 -3.46
C PHE A 44 23.40 14.26 -2.17
N VAL A 45 23.14 15.23 -1.29
CA VAL A 45 22.45 14.99 -0.02
C VAL A 45 21.01 15.45 -0.16
N ILE A 46 20.06 14.61 0.27
CA ILE A 46 18.66 15.00 0.40
C ILE A 46 18.55 15.92 1.62
N PRO A 47 18.12 17.19 1.48
CA PRO A 47 17.99 18.13 2.60
C PRO A 47 17.10 17.61 3.73
N ALA A 48 17.38 18.01 4.96
CA ALA A 48 16.69 17.49 6.16
C ALA A 48 15.17 17.64 6.08
N ALA A 49 14.70 18.83 5.69
CA ALA A 49 13.28 19.11 5.58
C ALA A 49 12.57 18.25 4.52
N MET A 50 13.28 17.85 3.46
CA MET A 50 12.73 16.91 2.46
C MET A 50 12.74 15.47 2.98
N ARG A 51 13.75 15.06 3.75
CA ARG A 51 13.76 13.73 4.37
C ARG A 51 12.60 13.54 5.34
N GLU A 52 12.29 14.56 6.14
CA GLU A 52 11.16 14.57 7.08
C GLU A 52 9.82 14.46 6.37
N GLU A 53 9.62 15.25 5.31
CA GLU A 53 8.39 15.20 4.50
C GLU A 53 8.23 13.87 3.77
N MET A 54 9.35 13.33 3.27
CA MET A 54 9.40 11.98 2.71
C MET A 54 9.32 10.89 3.79
N GLY A 55 9.32 11.21 5.09
CA GLY A 55 9.21 10.25 6.18
C GLY A 55 10.26 9.13 6.17
N VAL A 56 11.45 9.39 5.62
CA VAL A 56 12.52 8.38 5.46
C VAL A 56 13.49 8.40 6.64
N LYS A 57 13.92 7.22 7.07
CA LYS A 57 14.89 7.06 8.16
C LYS A 57 16.30 6.73 7.64
N PRO A 58 17.36 7.09 8.38
CA PRO A 58 18.71 6.62 8.05
C PRO A 58 18.76 5.09 8.00
N GLY A 59 19.39 4.54 6.97
CA GLY A 59 19.51 3.09 6.75
C GLY A 59 18.32 2.46 6.03
N GLU A 60 17.33 3.24 5.60
CA GLU A 60 16.20 2.75 4.81
C GLU A 60 16.56 2.66 3.31
N ASP A 61 16.08 1.61 2.65
CA ASP A 61 16.29 1.41 1.22
C ASP A 61 15.46 2.39 0.38
N MET A 62 16.11 2.98 -0.63
CA MET A 62 15.51 3.94 -1.53
C MET A 62 15.49 3.40 -2.96
N ILE A 63 14.38 3.64 -3.66
CA ILE A 63 14.24 3.37 -5.09
C ILE A 63 14.46 4.67 -5.85
N LEU A 64 15.38 4.63 -6.80
CA LEU A 64 15.63 5.71 -7.73
C LEU A 64 15.19 5.25 -9.12
N HIS A 65 14.39 6.06 -9.81
CA HIS A 65 14.04 5.85 -11.21
C HIS A 65 14.07 7.17 -11.96
N VAL A 66 14.40 7.10 -13.25
CA VAL A 66 14.39 8.26 -14.13
C VAL A 66 13.14 8.19 -14.99
N GLU A 67 12.36 9.27 -14.98
CA GLU A 67 11.14 9.39 -15.78
C GLU A 67 11.11 10.79 -16.40
N ASN A 68 11.01 10.89 -17.73
CA ASN A 68 11.02 12.16 -18.47
C ASN A 68 12.24 13.07 -18.17
N GLY A 69 13.39 12.47 -17.89
CA GLY A 69 14.62 13.20 -17.52
C GLY A 69 14.65 13.68 -16.06
N GLU A 70 13.64 13.36 -15.26
CA GLU A 70 13.60 13.67 -13.83
C GLU A 70 14.03 12.46 -12.99
N LEU A 71 14.95 12.68 -12.05
CA LEU A 71 15.27 11.68 -11.03
C LEU A 71 14.18 11.68 -9.96
N ARG A 72 13.45 10.57 -9.87
CA ARG A 72 12.41 10.35 -8.86
C ARG A 72 12.94 9.40 -7.79
N VAL A 73 12.96 9.90 -6.56
CA VAL A 73 13.43 9.16 -5.38
C VAL A 73 12.25 8.82 -4.49
N ARG A 74 12.13 7.56 -4.08
CA ARG A 74 11.05 7.08 -3.20
C ARG A 74 11.59 6.12 -2.15
N SER A 75 10.97 6.10 -0.96
CA SER A 75 11.19 5.02 0.02
C SER A 75 10.55 3.73 -0.47
N TRP A 76 11.22 2.60 -0.23
CA TRP A 76 10.69 1.27 -0.54
C TRP A 76 9.33 1.00 0.12
N LEU A 77 9.22 1.25 1.43
CA LEU A 77 8.01 0.98 2.22
C LEU A 77 6.84 1.86 1.77
N GLN A 78 7.11 3.12 1.44
CA GLN A 78 6.08 4.01 0.93
C GLN A 78 5.63 3.62 -0.47
N ASN A 79 6.57 3.18 -1.32
CA ASN A 79 6.23 2.69 -2.65
C ASN A 79 5.37 1.42 -2.56
N LEU A 80 5.70 0.49 -1.66
CA LEU A 80 4.90 -0.70 -1.40
C LEU A 80 3.48 -0.35 -0.95
N ARG A 81 3.33 0.58 0.01
CA ARG A 81 2.01 1.04 0.49
C ARG A 81 1.19 1.68 -0.62
N ARG A 82 1.82 2.49 -1.47
CA ARG A 82 1.14 3.11 -2.61
C ARG A 82 0.65 2.05 -3.60
N VAL A 83 1.50 1.12 -4.00
CA VAL A 83 1.14 0.04 -4.92
C VAL A 83 0.03 -0.83 -4.31
N GLN A 84 0.12 -1.16 -3.03
CA GLN A 84 -0.95 -1.86 -2.31
C GLN A 84 -2.26 -1.06 -2.30
N ALA A 85 -2.22 0.26 -2.16
CA ALA A 85 -3.41 1.11 -2.20
C ALA A 85 -4.00 1.25 -3.61
N GLU A 86 -3.17 1.29 -4.66
CA GLU A 86 -3.63 1.28 -6.05
C GLU A 86 -4.29 -0.06 -6.41
N LEU A 87 -3.69 -1.17 -5.98
CA LEU A 87 -4.18 -2.51 -6.26
C LEU A 87 -5.35 -2.94 -5.36
N SER A 88 -5.53 -2.32 -4.19
CA SER A 88 -6.67 -2.65 -3.31
C SER A 88 -8.02 -2.34 -3.96
N ALA A 89 -8.07 -1.38 -4.89
CA ALA A 89 -9.27 -1.07 -5.67
C ALA A 89 -9.70 -2.22 -6.61
N LEU A 90 -8.79 -3.12 -6.96
CA LEU A 90 -9.07 -4.29 -7.81
C LEU A 90 -9.53 -5.51 -7.00
N LYS A 91 -9.45 -5.46 -5.67
CA LYS A 91 -9.82 -6.55 -4.77
C LYS A 91 -11.32 -6.54 -4.51
N GLN A 92 -11.99 -7.68 -4.66
CA GLN A 92 -13.40 -7.80 -4.24
C GLN A 92 -13.52 -7.68 -2.71
N PRO A 93 -14.50 -6.91 -2.18
CA PRO A 93 -14.69 -6.77 -0.74
C PRO A 93 -15.03 -8.11 -0.09
N GLY A 94 -14.37 -8.43 1.03
CA GLY A 94 -14.64 -9.64 1.83
C GLY A 94 -13.94 -10.91 1.37
N GLU A 95 -13.29 -10.91 0.20
CA GLU A 95 -12.53 -12.07 -0.30
C GLU A 95 -11.05 -11.93 0.01
N SER A 96 -10.41 -13.00 0.50
CA SER A 96 -8.96 -13.01 0.72
C SER A 96 -8.29 -13.73 -0.44
N VAL A 97 -7.80 -12.94 -1.41
CA VAL A 97 -7.02 -13.42 -2.57
C VAL A 97 -5.87 -14.33 -2.14
N VAL A 98 -5.27 -14.05 -0.98
CA VAL A 98 -4.17 -14.85 -0.43
C VAL A 98 -4.67 -16.21 0.04
N ASP A 99 -5.79 -16.26 0.75
CA ASP A 99 -6.32 -17.52 1.27
C ASP A 99 -6.87 -18.41 0.15
N GLU A 100 -7.49 -17.81 -0.88
CA GLU A 100 -7.91 -18.52 -2.09
C GLU A 100 -6.71 -19.14 -2.82
N PHE A 101 -5.66 -18.34 -3.08
CA PHE A 101 -4.43 -18.83 -3.71
C PHE A 101 -3.76 -19.95 -2.90
N LEU A 102 -3.66 -19.78 -1.58
CA LEU A 102 -3.08 -20.81 -0.71
C LEU A 102 -3.92 -22.10 -0.69
N LYS A 103 -5.25 -21.98 -0.73
CA LYS A 103 -6.15 -23.13 -0.85
C LYS A 103 -5.92 -23.87 -2.17
N GLU A 104 -5.87 -23.15 -3.28
CA GLU A 104 -5.59 -23.73 -4.60
C GLU A 104 -4.25 -24.47 -4.62
N ARG A 105 -3.19 -23.84 -4.09
CA ARG A 105 -1.86 -24.46 -3.98
C ARG A 105 -1.86 -25.74 -3.15
N ARG A 106 -2.58 -25.75 -2.02
CA ARG A 106 -2.70 -26.97 -1.18
C ARG A 106 -3.49 -28.07 -1.88
N GLU A 107 -4.54 -27.73 -2.62
CA GLU A 107 -5.30 -28.70 -3.41
C GLU A 107 -4.47 -29.30 -4.55
N GLU A 108 -3.68 -28.46 -5.23
CA GLU A 108 -2.76 -28.89 -6.28
C GLU A 108 -1.70 -29.87 -5.74
N GLN A 109 -1.09 -29.56 -4.60
CA GLN A 109 -0.14 -30.46 -3.91
C GLN A 109 -0.79 -31.81 -3.58
N ARG A 110 -2.01 -31.82 -2.99
CA ARG A 110 -2.72 -33.06 -2.70
C ARG A 110 -3.03 -33.89 -3.94
N ARG A 111 -3.28 -33.25 -5.10
CA ARG A 111 -3.49 -33.96 -6.37
C ARG A 111 -2.19 -34.55 -6.90
N SER A 112 -1.07 -33.85 -6.74
CA SER A 112 0.27 -34.33 -7.10
C SER A 112 0.65 -35.55 -6.26
N ASP A 113 0.49 -35.48 -4.94
CA ASP A 113 0.81 -36.57 -4.01
C ASP A 113 0.01 -37.84 -4.35
N LYS A 114 -1.32 -37.70 -4.54
CA LYS A 114 -2.17 -38.83 -4.97
C LYS A 114 -1.75 -39.44 -6.30
N ARG A 115 -1.24 -38.63 -7.23
CA ARG A 115 -0.77 -39.09 -8.54
C ARG A 115 0.55 -39.86 -8.38
N LEU A 116 1.46 -39.34 -7.56
CA LEU A 116 2.70 -40.02 -7.17
C LEU A 116 2.42 -41.36 -6.50
N ASP A 117 1.54 -41.39 -5.51
CA ASP A 117 1.15 -42.61 -4.78
C ASP A 117 0.58 -43.69 -5.72
N ARG A 118 -0.27 -43.28 -6.68
CA ARG A 118 -0.81 -44.19 -7.71
C ARG A 118 0.30 -44.78 -8.58
N LEU A 119 1.21 -43.96 -9.07
CA LEU A 119 2.34 -44.41 -9.90
C LEU A 119 3.27 -45.36 -9.12
N HIS A 120 3.47 -45.11 -7.83
CA HIS A 120 4.23 -46.01 -6.95
C HIS A 120 3.53 -47.35 -6.74
N ALA A 121 2.20 -47.37 -6.59
CA ALA A 121 1.42 -48.61 -6.47
C ALA A 121 1.44 -49.45 -7.78
N GLU A 122 1.38 -48.80 -8.94
CA GLU A 122 1.47 -49.44 -10.26
C GLU A 122 2.88 -49.96 -10.55
N GLY A 123 3.93 -49.21 -10.16
CA GLY A 123 5.32 -49.65 -10.31
C GLY A 123 5.72 -50.79 -9.36
N THR A 124 5.14 -50.86 -8.16
CA THR A 124 5.42 -51.93 -7.20
C THR A 124 4.69 -53.24 -7.54
N THR A 125 3.56 -53.18 -8.22
CA THR A 125 2.84 -54.37 -8.71
C THR A 125 3.55 -55.04 -9.88
N GLY A 126 4.19 -54.28 -10.78
CA GLY A 126 5.04 -54.83 -11.85
C GLY A 126 6.33 -55.51 -11.37
N LYS A 127 6.80 -55.22 -10.15
CA LYS A 127 8.05 -55.78 -9.59
C LYS A 127 7.87 -57.13 -8.88
N ARG A 128 6.63 -57.59 -8.63
CA ARG A 128 6.32 -58.90 -8.03
C ARG A 128 6.19 -60.05 -9.04
N VAL A 129 6.32 -59.78 -10.34
CA VAL A 129 6.32 -60.81 -11.39
C VAL A 129 7.73 -60.92 -11.96
N LYS A 130 8.65 -61.49 -11.19
CA LYS A 130 9.87 -62.10 -11.71
C LYS A 130 10.42 -63.12 -10.72
#